data_AF-A0A323V422-F1
#
_entry.id   AF-A0A323V422-F1
#
_cell.length_a   1.000
_cell.length_b   1.000
_cell.length_c   1.000
_cell.angle_alpha   90.00
_cell.angle_beta   90.00
_cell.angle_gamma   90.00
#
_symmetry.space_group_name_H-M   'P 1'
#
loop_
_entity.id
_entity.type
_entity.pdbx_description
1 polymer ?
#
loop_
_entity_poly.entity_id
_entity_poly.type
_entity_poly.pdbx_seq_one_letter_code
_entity_poly.pdbx_strand_id
1 'polypeptide(L)'
;NRENDYQQDMVVLEDPLIFTNAEQPRRKTISAYGIVRSSHAARLARFNQRVNRLVTRTITFAVGLDAVACEPGDVIRFQHDIPQWGFGGRAAAGSTSTTIVLDRAVTLAAGKSYEVLVRHNNDVVETRAVTTGPGTVTTLTVADAWAQTPAAGEVWAFGEVLISTKPFRVIT
;
A
#
# COMPACT_ATOMS: atom_id res chain seq x y z
N ASN A 1 -3.50 37.72 -4.29
CA ASN A 1 -4.66 37.39 -5.15
C ASN A 1 -4.63 38.32 -6.36
N ARG A 2 -4.55 37.80 -7.60
CA ARG A 2 -4.44 38.63 -8.81
C ARG A 2 -5.63 39.59 -8.99
N GLU A 3 -6.82 39.17 -8.59
CA GLU A 3 -8.04 39.99 -8.67
C GLU A 3 -8.10 41.07 -7.58
N ASN A 4 -7.31 40.90 -6.51
CA ASN A 4 -7.16 41.85 -5.42
C ASN A 4 -5.72 42.39 -5.36
N ASP A 5 -5.21 42.88 -6.49
CA ASP A 5 -3.89 43.54 -6.63
C ASP A 5 -2.72 42.82 -5.92
N TYR A 6 -2.68 41.50 -6.06
CA TYR A 6 -1.67 40.62 -5.44
C TYR A 6 -1.60 40.67 -3.91
N GLN A 7 -2.59 41.25 -3.24
CA GLN A 7 -2.67 41.27 -1.79
C GLN A 7 -2.87 39.87 -1.20
N GLN A 8 -2.49 39.71 0.07
CA GLN A 8 -2.71 38.47 0.80
C GLN A 8 -4.21 38.25 1.01
N ASP A 9 -4.65 37.02 0.76
CA ASP A 9 -6.06 36.63 0.81
C ASP A 9 -6.17 35.20 1.38
N MET A 10 -7.33 34.85 1.94
CA MET A 10 -7.58 33.56 2.58
C MET A 10 -8.82 32.89 1.97
N VAL A 11 -8.61 31.67 1.45
CA VAL A 11 -9.71 30.79 1.05
C VAL A 11 -9.94 29.77 2.16
N VAL A 12 -11.18 29.70 2.66
CA VAL A 12 -11.59 28.74 3.68
C VAL A 12 -12.39 27.61 3.01
N LEU A 13 -12.09 26.37 3.38
CA LEU A 13 -12.82 25.18 2.94
C LEU A 13 -13.30 24.44 4.18
N GLU A 14 -14.61 24.26 4.28
CA GLU A 14 -15.27 23.56 5.39
C GLU A 14 -15.81 22.21 4.91
N ASP A 15 -15.69 21.19 5.77
CA ASP A 15 -16.32 19.89 5.52
C ASP A 15 -17.79 19.97 5.98
N PRO A 16 -18.78 19.61 5.14
CA PRO A 16 -20.19 19.62 5.54
C PRO A 16 -20.48 18.77 6.78
N LEU A 17 -19.65 17.76 7.09
CA LEU A 17 -19.81 16.92 8.26
C LEU A 17 -19.60 17.66 9.58
N ILE A 18 -18.96 18.83 9.58
CA ILE A 18 -18.79 19.66 10.77
C ILE A 18 -20.15 20.01 11.39
N PHE A 19 -21.19 20.21 10.57
CA PHE A 19 -22.54 20.55 11.04
C PHE A 19 -23.30 19.36 11.64
N THR A 20 -22.79 18.13 11.48
CA THR A 20 -23.44 16.91 11.99
C THR A 20 -23.00 16.53 13.40
N ASN A 21 -22.02 17.23 13.99
CA ASN A 21 -21.38 16.91 15.27
C ASN A 21 -20.81 15.47 15.38
N ALA A 22 -20.67 14.75 14.26
CA ALA A 22 -20.14 13.39 14.26
C ALA A 22 -18.64 13.33 14.55
N GLU A 23 -17.90 14.40 14.24
CA GLU A 23 -16.45 14.51 14.45
C GLU A 23 -16.10 15.88 15.04
N GLN A 24 -15.06 15.93 15.88
CA GLN A 24 -14.58 17.20 16.44
C GLN A 24 -13.96 18.07 15.33
N PRO A 25 -14.30 19.36 15.24
CA PRO A 25 -13.76 20.24 14.21
C PRO A 25 -12.25 20.44 14.41
N ARG A 26 -11.48 20.20 13.33
CA ARG A 26 -10.03 20.44 13.29
C ARG A 26 -9.72 21.51 12.26
N ARG A 27 -9.06 22.59 12.67
CA ARG A 27 -8.65 23.69 11.79
C ARG A 27 -7.16 23.57 11.46
N LYS A 28 -6.82 23.70 10.17
CA LYS A 28 -5.43 23.79 9.69
C LYS A 28 -5.32 24.97 8.73
N THR A 29 -4.36 25.87 9.00
CA THR A 29 -4.03 26.99 8.09
C THR A 29 -2.76 26.65 7.33
N ILE A 30 -2.72 26.92 6.03
CA ILE A 30 -1.57 26.66 5.16
C ILE A 30 -1.20 27.96 4.46
N SER A 31 0.04 28.40 4.66
CA SER A 31 0.61 29.54 3.94
C SER A 31 1.15 29.06 2.58
N ALA A 32 0.55 29.54 1.48
CA ALA A 32 0.97 29.17 0.14
C ALA A 32 1.47 30.40 -0.63
N TYR A 33 2.80 30.47 -0.81
CA TYR A 33 3.45 31.54 -1.56
C TYR A 33 3.39 31.26 -3.07
N GLY A 34 3.29 32.32 -3.88
CA GLY A 34 3.26 32.20 -5.35
C GLY A 34 1.91 31.78 -5.95
N ILE A 35 0.89 31.48 -5.14
CA ILE A 35 -0.46 31.22 -5.62
C ILE A 35 -1.22 32.52 -5.84
N VAL A 36 -1.51 32.84 -7.11
CA VAL A 36 -2.20 34.09 -7.49
C VAL A 36 -3.68 33.94 -7.77
N ARG A 37 -4.18 32.71 -8.01
CA ARG A 37 -5.59 32.40 -8.31
C ARG A 37 -6.28 31.76 -7.11
N SER A 38 -7.45 32.27 -6.73
CA SER A 38 -8.30 31.71 -5.66
C SER A 38 -8.67 30.25 -5.90
N SER A 39 -8.95 29.87 -7.15
CA SER A 39 -9.25 28.49 -7.55
C SER A 39 -8.09 27.52 -7.30
N HIS A 40 -6.85 27.97 -7.44
CA HIS A 40 -5.67 27.14 -7.12
C HIS A 40 -5.53 26.98 -5.61
N ALA A 41 -5.74 28.04 -4.82
CA ALA A 41 -5.76 27.96 -3.36
C ALA A 41 -6.85 27.00 -2.85
N ALA A 42 -8.05 27.03 -3.44
CA ALA A 42 -9.15 26.11 -3.13
C ALA A 42 -8.79 24.64 -3.44
N ARG A 43 -8.12 24.37 -4.58
CA ARG A 43 -7.64 23.01 -4.93
C ARG A 43 -6.60 22.52 -3.94
N LEU A 44 -5.67 23.38 -3.52
CA LEU A 44 -4.65 23.04 -2.52
C LEU A 44 -5.28 22.74 -1.15
N ALA A 45 -6.25 23.55 -0.73
CA ALA A 45 -7.00 23.33 0.52
C ALA A 45 -7.73 21.97 0.48
N ARG A 46 -8.43 21.68 -0.63
CA ARG A 46 -9.14 20.39 -0.82
C ARG A 46 -8.19 19.19 -0.85
N PHE A 47 -7.02 19.32 -1.48
CA PHE A 47 -6.00 18.28 -1.47
C PHE A 47 -5.54 17.99 -0.04
N ASN A 48 -5.18 19.02 0.73
CA ASN A 48 -4.73 18.86 2.11
C ASN A 48 -5.81 18.30 3.04
N GLN A 49 -7.07 18.72 2.88
CA GLN A 49 -8.19 18.15 3.63
C GLN A 49 -8.31 16.65 3.37
N ARG A 50 -8.25 16.22 2.10
CA ARG A 50 -8.32 14.80 1.73
C ARG A 50 -7.13 14.01 2.24
N VAL A 51 -5.92 14.56 2.15
CA VAL A 51 -4.72 13.92 2.70
C VAL A 51 -4.87 13.70 4.20
N ASN A 52 -5.23 14.74 4.96
CA ASN A 52 -5.41 14.62 6.42
C ASN A 52 -6.54 13.63 6.80
N ARG A 53 -7.58 13.52 5.97
CA ARG A 53 -8.73 12.64 6.23
C ARG A 53 -8.48 11.18 5.86
N LEU A 54 -7.77 10.92 4.76
CA LEU A 54 -7.57 9.57 4.23
C LEU A 54 -6.24 8.96 4.64
N VAL A 55 -5.18 9.77 4.77
CA VAL A 55 -3.84 9.32 5.15
C VAL A 55 -3.69 9.41 6.67
N THR A 56 -4.35 8.49 7.36
CA THR A 56 -4.42 8.47 8.83
C THR A 56 -3.45 7.49 9.49
N ARG A 57 -2.73 6.70 8.69
CA ARG A 57 -1.84 5.64 9.17
C ARG A 57 -0.41 5.91 8.74
N THR A 58 0.49 5.88 9.71
CA THR A 58 1.94 5.90 9.52
C THR A 58 2.51 4.65 10.16
N ILE A 59 3.45 3.99 9.49
CA ILE A 59 4.16 2.84 10.01
C ILE A 59 5.66 3.13 10.04
N THR A 60 6.34 2.60 11.05
CA THR A 60 7.80 2.63 11.16
C THR A 60 8.25 1.19 11.31
N PHE A 61 9.18 0.76 10.46
CA PHE A 61 9.66 -0.61 10.43
C PHE A 61 11.16 -0.62 10.05
N ALA A 62 11.87 -1.65 10.49
CA ALA A 62 13.27 -1.85 10.14
C ALA A 62 13.37 -2.80 8.94
N VAL A 63 14.32 -2.52 8.05
CA VAL A 63 14.54 -3.24 6.79
C VAL A 63 16.02 -3.52 6.59
N GLY A 64 16.31 -4.58 5.82
CA GLY A 64 17.67 -4.92 5.40
C GLY A 64 18.07 -4.25 4.08
N LEU A 65 19.06 -4.85 3.40
CA LEU A 65 19.62 -4.37 2.12
C LEU A 65 18.55 -4.20 1.02
N ASP A 66 17.50 -5.02 1.07
CA ASP A 66 16.38 -5.04 0.14
C ASP A 66 15.61 -3.72 0.01
N ALA A 67 15.81 -2.77 0.93
CA ALA A 67 15.14 -1.48 0.95
C ALA A 67 16.05 -0.29 0.60
N VAL A 68 17.32 -0.53 0.25
CA VAL A 68 18.25 0.54 -0.16
C VAL A 68 17.77 1.26 -1.42
N ALA A 69 16.98 0.59 -2.27
CA ALA A 69 16.44 1.17 -3.49
C ALA A 69 15.21 2.09 -3.27
N CYS A 70 14.65 2.15 -2.05
CA CYS A 70 13.44 2.94 -1.80
C CYS A 70 13.76 4.43 -1.65
N GLU A 71 13.07 5.27 -2.40
CA GLU A 71 13.17 6.73 -2.33
C GLU A 71 11.91 7.38 -1.69
N PRO A 72 12.03 8.59 -1.12
CA PRO A 72 10.87 9.32 -0.65
C PRO A 72 9.83 9.55 -1.76
N GLY A 73 8.58 9.13 -1.50
CA GLY A 73 7.50 9.21 -2.48
C GLY A 73 7.13 7.86 -3.11
N ASP A 74 8.00 6.84 -3.02
CA ASP A 74 7.72 5.51 -3.54
C ASP A 74 6.53 4.84 -2.85
N VAL A 75 5.78 4.05 -3.61
CA VAL A 75 4.68 3.24 -3.08
C VAL A 75 5.13 1.80 -2.91
N ILE A 76 5.27 1.38 -1.66
CA ILE A 76 5.65 0.03 -1.27
C ILE A 76 4.43 -0.80 -0.89
N ARG A 77 4.50 -2.11 -1.11
CA ARG A 77 3.54 -3.07 -0.56
C ARG A 77 4.10 -3.62 0.75
N PHE A 78 3.34 -3.49 1.82
CA PHE A 78 3.74 -3.94 3.15
C PHE A 78 2.81 -5.04 3.65
N GLN A 79 3.40 -6.15 4.07
CA GLN A 79 2.71 -7.30 4.67
C GLN A 79 3.17 -7.50 6.11
N HIS A 80 2.23 -7.76 7.01
CA HIS A 80 2.52 -8.11 8.40
C HIS A 80 1.33 -8.88 9.00
N ASP A 81 1.64 -9.91 9.77
CA ASP A 81 0.67 -10.80 10.40
C ASP A 81 -0.17 -10.13 11.51
N ILE A 82 0.43 -9.28 12.37
CA ILE A 82 -0.26 -8.57 13.46
C ILE A 82 -1.47 -7.76 12.97
N PRO A 83 -1.34 -6.84 11.99
CA PRO A 83 -2.48 -6.12 11.44
C PRO A 83 -3.28 -6.94 10.42
N GLN A 84 -2.91 -8.21 10.21
CA GLN A 84 -3.49 -9.13 9.23
C GLN A 84 -3.47 -8.60 7.79
N TRP A 85 -2.39 -7.95 7.39
CA TRP A 85 -2.16 -7.53 5.99
C TRP A 85 -1.43 -8.63 5.22
N GLY A 86 -1.96 -9.85 5.31
CA GLY A 86 -1.35 -11.05 4.76
C GLY A 86 -0.16 -11.60 5.54
N PHE A 87 0.45 -12.62 4.96
CA PHE A 87 1.63 -13.33 5.44
C PHE A 87 2.76 -13.13 4.42
N GLY A 88 4.00 -13.18 4.87
CA GLY A 88 5.14 -13.06 3.97
C GLY A 88 6.35 -13.82 4.47
N GLY A 89 7.32 -13.98 3.59
CA GLY A 89 8.52 -14.74 3.87
C GLY A 89 9.48 -14.77 2.67
N ARG A 90 10.31 -15.80 2.63
CA ARG A 90 11.23 -16.06 1.51
C ARG A 90 10.94 -17.41 0.90
N ALA A 91 11.02 -17.52 -0.42
CA ALA A 91 10.70 -18.77 -1.10
C ALA A 91 11.74 -19.84 -0.74
N ALA A 92 11.28 -21.05 -0.46
CA ALA A 92 12.15 -22.20 -0.30
C ALA A 92 12.56 -22.76 -1.68
N ALA A 93 13.54 -23.66 -1.70
CA ALA A 93 13.92 -24.34 -2.93
C ALA A 93 12.81 -25.28 -3.43
N GLY A 94 12.71 -25.47 -4.74
CA GLY A 94 11.79 -26.43 -5.36
C GLY A 94 10.51 -25.85 -5.97
N SER A 95 10.40 -24.53 -6.09
CA SER A 95 9.33 -23.88 -6.87
C SER A 95 9.41 -24.26 -8.35
N THR A 96 8.27 -24.24 -9.03
CA THR A 96 8.15 -24.54 -10.47
C THR A 96 7.48 -23.40 -11.22
N SER A 97 7.20 -23.55 -12.51
CA SER A 97 6.48 -22.52 -13.27
C SER A 97 5.05 -22.29 -12.77
N THR A 98 4.43 -23.25 -12.09
CA THR A 98 3.05 -23.15 -11.59
C THR A 98 2.92 -23.35 -10.07
N THR A 99 4.05 -23.47 -9.36
CA THR A 99 4.06 -23.64 -7.91
C THR A 99 5.09 -22.76 -7.25
N ILE A 100 4.81 -22.36 -6.01
CA ILE A 100 5.77 -21.69 -5.12
C ILE A 100 5.87 -22.47 -3.82
N VAL A 101 7.10 -22.78 -3.40
CA VAL A 101 7.39 -23.38 -2.09
C VAL A 101 7.72 -22.28 -1.11
N LEU A 102 7.00 -22.23 0.00
CA LEU A 102 7.12 -21.22 1.05
C LEU A 102 8.08 -21.68 2.16
N ASP A 103 8.74 -20.75 2.85
CA ASP A 103 9.56 -21.03 4.04
C ASP A 103 8.74 -21.45 5.27
N ARG A 104 7.43 -21.21 5.25
CA ARG A 104 6.51 -21.53 6.35
C ARG A 104 5.15 -21.97 5.82
N ALA A 105 4.41 -22.69 6.64
CA ALA A 105 3.06 -23.10 6.29
C ALA A 105 2.09 -21.90 6.36
N VAL A 106 1.17 -21.84 5.40
CA VAL A 106 0.06 -20.88 5.38
C VAL A 106 -1.26 -21.63 5.36
N THR A 107 -2.30 -21.03 5.95
CA THR A 107 -3.62 -21.64 6.06
C THR A 107 -4.59 -21.00 5.07
N LEU A 108 -5.21 -21.84 4.24
CA LEU A 108 -6.29 -21.47 3.33
C LEU A 108 -7.62 -21.91 3.92
N ALA A 109 -8.48 -20.95 4.25
CA ALA A 109 -9.87 -21.23 4.64
C ALA A 109 -10.75 -21.46 3.40
N ALA A 110 -11.71 -22.39 3.53
CA ALA A 110 -12.67 -22.69 2.47
C ALA A 110 -13.56 -21.49 2.12
N GLY A 111 -13.94 -21.37 0.85
CA GLY A 111 -14.83 -20.30 0.36
C GLY A 111 -14.17 -18.93 0.19
N LYS A 112 -12.85 -18.83 0.37
CA LYS A 112 -12.08 -17.60 0.15
C LYS A 112 -11.16 -17.72 -1.06
N SER A 113 -10.89 -16.59 -1.70
CA SER A 113 -9.93 -16.49 -2.80
C SER A 113 -8.63 -15.87 -2.30
N TYR A 114 -7.50 -16.44 -2.68
CA TYR A 114 -6.18 -16.01 -2.24
C TYR A 114 -5.30 -15.63 -3.43
N GLU A 115 -4.34 -14.75 -3.18
CA GLU A 115 -3.29 -14.36 -4.11
C GLU A 115 -1.92 -14.47 -3.45
N VAL A 116 -0.92 -14.72 -4.28
CA VAL A 116 0.49 -14.72 -3.89
C VAL A 116 1.25 -13.76 -4.78
N LEU A 117 2.10 -12.95 -4.15
CA LEU A 117 3.01 -12.03 -4.79
C LEU A 117 4.43 -12.55 -4.61
N VAL A 118 5.23 -12.47 -5.67
CA VAL A 118 6.67 -12.77 -5.63
C VAL A 118 7.40 -11.56 -6.19
N ARG A 119 8.40 -11.08 -5.45
CA ARG A 119 9.39 -10.13 -5.98
C ARG A 119 10.60 -10.93 -6.42
N HIS A 120 10.81 -10.98 -7.72
CA HIS A 120 11.96 -11.64 -8.32
C HIS A 120 13.24 -10.82 -8.09
N ASN A 121 14.40 -11.46 -8.27
CA ASN A 121 15.71 -10.80 -8.12
C ASN A 121 15.97 -9.64 -9.10
N ASN A 122 15.15 -9.49 -10.13
CA ASN A 122 15.17 -8.36 -11.08
C ASN A 122 14.20 -7.22 -10.68
N ASP A 123 13.71 -7.23 -9.44
CA ASP A 123 12.72 -6.30 -8.87
C ASP A 123 11.34 -6.30 -9.53
N VAL A 124 11.07 -7.23 -10.47
CA VAL A 124 9.73 -7.43 -11.02
C VAL A 124 8.87 -8.14 -9.97
N VAL A 125 7.71 -7.55 -9.68
CA VAL A 125 6.70 -8.13 -8.80
C VAL A 125 5.62 -8.78 -9.63
N GLU A 126 5.47 -10.09 -9.51
CA GLU A 126 4.37 -10.86 -10.11
C GLU A 126 3.31 -11.16 -9.06
N THR A 127 2.04 -11.01 -9.41
CA THR A 127 0.89 -11.42 -8.59
C THR A 127 0.14 -12.53 -9.32
N ARG A 128 -0.19 -13.60 -8.61
CA ARG A 128 -0.92 -14.74 -9.14
C ARG A 128 -2.04 -15.16 -8.19
N ALA A 129 -3.16 -15.59 -8.77
CA ALA A 129 -4.24 -16.22 -8.04
C ALA A 129 -3.84 -17.63 -7.61
N VAL A 130 -4.13 -17.98 -6.36
CA VAL A 130 -3.83 -19.30 -5.77
C VAL A 130 -4.99 -20.25 -6.04
N THR A 131 -4.69 -21.44 -6.54
CA THR A 131 -5.66 -22.51 -6.87
C THR A 131 -5.60 -23.69 -5.89
N THR A 132 -4.69 -23.65 -4.92
CA THR A 132 -4.61 -24.66 -3.86
C THR A 132 -5.91 -24.71 -3.05
N GLY A 133 -6.37 -25.93 -2.76
CA GLY A 133 -7.54 -26.16 -1.92
C GLY A 133 -7.34 -25.70 -0.47
N PRO A 134 -8.43 -25.67 0.32
CA PRO A 134 -8.36 -25.30 1.73
C PRO A 134 -7.48 -26.26 2.53
N GLY A 135 -6.76 -25.73 3.52
CA GLY A 135 -5.84 -26.49 4.36
C GLY A 135 -4.59 -25.69 4.75
N THR A 136 -3.75 -26.27 5.59
CA THR A 136 -2.44 -25.72 5.93
C THR A 136 -1.39 -26.36 5.04
N VAL A 137 -0.75 -25.55 4.20
CA VAL A 137 0.19 -26.01 3.17
C VAL A 137 1.45 -25.16 3.16
N THR A 138 2.55 -25.75 2.73
CA THR A 138 3.83 -25.05 2.49
C THR A 138 4.10 -24.82 1.00
N THR A 139 3.33 -25.45 0.12
CA THR A 139 3.44 -25.27 -1.34
C THR A 139 2.10 -24.78 -1.87
N LEU A 140 2.14 -23.70 -2.63
CA LEU A 140 0.97 -23.14 -3.31
C LEU A 140 1.05 -23.41 -4.81
N THR A 141 -0.09 -23.73 -5.40
CA THR A 141 -0.29 -23.84 -6.85
C THR A 141 -0.99 -22.57 -7.31
N VAL A 142 -0.57 -22.03 -8.45
CA VAL A 142 -1.13 -20.80 -9.03
C VAL A 142 -1.89 -21.09 -10.32
N ALA A 143 -2.83 -20.21 -10.67
CA ALA A 143 -3.66 -20.35 -11.87
C ALA A 143 -2.84 -20.17 -13.16
N ASP A 144 -2.11 -19.05 -13.25
CA ASP A 144 -1.25 -18.72 -14.38
C ASP A 144 0.21 -19.02 -14.04
N ALA A 145 0.97 -19.51 -15.02
CA ALA A 145 2.40 -19.75 -14.84
C ALA A 145 3.15 -18.43 -14.54
N TRP A 146 4.17 -18.51 -13.69
CA TRP A 146 5.11 -17.43 -13.46
C TRP A 146 5.89 -17.14 -14.75
N ALA A 147 6.15 -15.86 -15.06
CA ALA A 147 6.99 -15.54 -16.21
C ALA A 147 8.46 -15.90 -15.92
N GLN A 148 8.87 -15.77 -14.65
CA GLN A 148 10.10 -16.30 -14.10
C GLN A 148 9.80 -17.27 -12.96
N THR A 149 10.33 -18.50 -13.01
CA THR A 149 10.18 -19.45 -11.89
C THR A 149 10.76 -18.85 -10.61
N PRO A 150 9.97 -18.79 -9.51
CA PRO A 150 10.45 -18.24 -8.24
C PRO A 150 11.70 -18.95 -7.74
N ALA A 151 12.77 -18.21 -7.50
CA ALA A 151 14.02 -18.76 -6.99
C ALA A 151 14.02 -18.81 -5.45
N ALA A 152 14.84 -19.71 -4.89
CA ALA A 152 15.02 -19.76 -3.44
C ALA A 152 15.57 -18.43 -2.91
N GLY A 153 14.98 -17.93 -1.81
CA GLY A 153 15.35 -16.66 -1.19
C GLY A 153 14.57 -15.44 -1.70
N GLU A 154 13.81 -15.55 -2.81
CA GLU A 154 12.96 -14.47 -3.31
C GLU A 154 11.84 -14.14 -2.31
N VAL A 155 11.48 -12.86 -2.23
CA VAL A 155 10.50 -12.39 -1.24
C VAL A 155 9.10 -12.69 -1.76
N TRP A 156 8.26 -13.28 -0.91
CA TRP A 156 6.86 -13.51 -1.23
C TRP A 156 5.92 -12.89 -0.19
N ALA A 157 4.72 -12.55 -0.64
CA ALA A 157 3.58 -12.19 0.20
C ALA A 157 2.35 -12.99 -0.23
N PHE A 158 1.50 -13.38 0.72
CA PHE A 158 0.33 -14.23 0.51
C PHE A 158 -0.83 -13.71 1.35
N GLY A 159 -2.03 -13.73 0.81
CA GLY A 159 -3.23 -13.52 1.60
C GLY A 159 -4.50 -13.55 0.77
N GLU A 160 -5.62 -13.23 1.41
CA GLU A 160 -6.90 -13.09 0.73
C GLU A 160 -6.79 -11.96 -0.32
N VAL A 161 -7.45 -12.13 -1.46
CA VAL A 161 -7.45 -11.14 -2.54
C VAL A 161 -7.82 -9.75 -1.98
N LEU A 162 -7.03 -8.73 -2.30
CA LEU A 162 -7.11 -7.34 -1.76
C LEU A 162 -6.61 -7.12 -0.33
N ILE A 163 -6.27 -8.17 0.42
CA ILE A 163 -5.78 -8.09 1.81
C ILE A 163 -4.33 -8.59 1.91
N SER A 164 -3.82 -9.28 0.89
CA SER A 164 -2.48 -9.89 0.82
C SER A 164 -1.32 -8.95 1.16
N THR A 165 -1.46 -7.68 0.82
CA THR A 165 -0.51 -6.60 1.13
C THR A 165 -1.26 -5.29 1.24
N LYS A 166 -0.64 -4.32 1.91
CA LYS A 166 -1.17 -2.96 1.99
C LYS A 166 -0.21 -1.95 1.36
N PRO A 167 -0.67 -1.10 0.44
CA PRO A 167 0.17 -0.05 -0.12
C PRO A 167 0.44 1.05 0.91
N PHE A 168 1.70 1.44 1.05
CA PHE A 168 2.16 2.60 1.82
C PHE A 168 3.06 3.46 0.95
N ARG A 169 3.08 4.76 1.23
CA ARG A 169 4.01 5.69 0.59
C ARG A 169 5.14 6.02 1.54
N VAL A 170 6.36 5.91 1.06
CA VAL A 170 7.56 6.28 1.81
C VAL A 170 7.57 7.79 2.01
N ILE A 171 7.75 8.20 3.25
CA ILE A 171 7.89 9.59 3.66
C ILE A 171 9.18 9.71 4.47
N THR A 172 9.84 10.86 4.37
CA THR A 172 11.01 11.24 5.19
C THR A 172 10.59 11.64 6.59
#